data_AF-A0A1Q9A1A7-F1
#
_entry.id   AF-A0A1Q9A1A7-F1
#
_cell.length_a   1.000
_cell.length_b   1.000
_cell.length_c   1.000
_cell.angle_alpha   90.00
_cell.angle_beta   90.00
_cell.angle_gamma   90.00
#
_symmetry.space_group_name_H-M   'P 1'
#
loop_
_entity.id
_entity.type
_entity.pdbx_description
1 polymer ?
#
loop_
_entity_poly.entity_id
_entity_poly.type
_entity_poly.pdbx_seq_one_letter_code
_entity_poly.pdbx_strand_id
1 'polypeptide(L)'
;MNVHIKTSSCEQAVQPEDIAHFMQILSCMPDVQTACWMGNAFLAKMAPDDRKETTVALSHVHPFFLPVEGYGITADRTLRPGEFAETVLRARLTANKADVLNILVADTPGAVASSLGGAVRRALGLRPAHLISTAYSDYSASLLGANLSASGLDELALQRNGLDAKGSLAQHPLACTPFTAKQIALYGLRPIVVTGNFLVSLIVLDDALMQSRARDTGKGESFFEDGLPGVYQQLPFDQRLDLLVDAHAVRTAQWLATWQKTEACGAVKPLWISRETDLLGDPGIVAQKIADFVGRDRANVAAIADALAQERTTDPALSDKSLAYRAKLIPAKIRDRTVAIFECYAGDADLSNLICST
;
A
#
# COMPACT_ATOMS: atom_id res chain seq x y z
N MET A 1 -0.66 22.18 5.89
CA MET A 1 0.62 22.02 6.61
C MET A 1 1.54 23.16 6.19
N ASN A 2 1.79 24.16 7.06
CA ASN A 2 2.74 25.23 6.74
C ASN A 2 4.15 24.70 6.95
N VAL A 3 4.79 24.26 5.87
CA VAL A 3 6.17 23.79 5.89
C VAL A 3 7.07 25.01 5.93
N HIS A 4 7.67 25.28 7.10
CA HIS A 4 8.76 26.24 7.20
C HIS A 4 9.98 25.67 6.47
N ILE A 5 10.17 26.10 5.23
CA ILE A 5 11.44 25.92 4.53
C ILE A 5 12.46 26.76 5.30
N LYS A 6 13.42 26.13 5.97
CA LYS A 6 14.58 26.84 6.51
C LYS A 6 15.26 27.55 5.34
N THR A 7 15.16 28.87 5.30
CA THR A 7 15.94 29.70 4.41
C THR A 7 17.35 29.77 4.96
N SER A 8 18.17 28.76 4.66
CA SER A 8 19.61 28.83 4.89
C SER A 8 20.19 29.93 3.99
N SER A 9 21.10 30.72 4.56
CA SER A 9 21.82 31.82 3.90
C SER A 9 22.56 31.35 2.64
N CYS A 10 22.72 32.27 1.69
CA CYS A 10 23.00 32.07 0.26
C CYS A 10 24.31 31.35 -0.16
N GLU A 11 25.07 30.71 0.73
CA GLU A 11 26.41 30.18 0.41
C GLU A 11 26.73 28.78 0.97
N GLN A 12 25.77 28.09 1.59
CA GLN A 12 26.01 26.71 2.02
C GLN A 12 25.65 25.73 0.91
N ALA A 13 26.63 24.88 0.55
CA ALA A 13 26.41 23.76 -0.37
C ALA A 13 25.28 22.88 0.18
N VAL A 14 24.32 22.52 -0.69
CA VAL A 14 23.20 21.63 -0.36
C VAL A 14 23.76 20.30 0.14
N GLN A 15 23.40 19.88 1.35
CA GLN A 15 23.87 18.62 1.93
C GLN A 15 22.96 17.45 1.52
N PRO A 16 23.43 16.19 1.57
CA PRO A 16 22.61 15.02 1.25
C PRO A 16 21.31 14.92 2.07
N GLU A 17 21.34 15.33 3.34
CA GLU A 17 20.18 15.42 4.22
C GLU A 17 19.12 16.41 3.72
N ASP A 18 19.53 17.50 3.06
CA ASP A 18 18.62 18.48 2.47
C ASP A 18 17.88 17.88 1.26
N ILE A 19 18.56 17.04 0.47
CA ILE A 19 17.98 16.34 -0.68
C ILE A 19 16.93 15.33 -0.20
N ALA A 20 17.26 14.49 0.78
CA ALA A 20 16.34 13.48 1.31
C ALA A 20 15.09 14.12 1.94
N HIS A 21 15.25 15.22 2.69
CA HIS A 21 14.13 15.96 3.24
C HIS A 21 13.27 16.61 2.15
N PHE A 22 13.91 17.21 1.13
CA PHE A 22 13.19 17.82 0.02
C PHE A 22 12.41 16.78 -0.81
N MET A 23 12.97 15.59 -1.04
CA MET A 23 12.28 14.47 -1.68
C MET A 23 10.98 14.13 -0.93
N GLN A 24 11.02 14.03 0.40
CA GLN A 24 9.80 13.77 1.18
C GLN A 24 8.74 14.84 0.97
N ILE A 25 9.13 16.13 0.99
CA ILE A 25 8.21 17.24 0.75
C ILE A 25 7.63 17.17 -0.67
N LEU A 26 8.49 17.02 -1.68
CA LEU A 26 8.09 16.99 -3.08
C LEU A 26 7.14 15.83 -3.37
N SER A 27 7.37 14.66 -2.77
CA SER A 27 6.51 13.47 -2.93
C SER A 27 5.07 13.70 -2.50
N CYS A 28 4.84 14.65 -1.59
CA CYS A 28 3.53 14.91 -0.99
C CYS A 28 2.86 16.17 -1.55
N MET A 29 3.33 16.70 -2.67
CA MET A 29 2.77 17.91 -3.30
C MET A 29 1.68 17.53 -4.32
N PRO A 30 0.39 17.74 -4.04
CA PRO A 30 -0.67 17.32 -4.96
C PRO A 30 -0.75 18.20 -6.22
N ASP A 31 -0.44 19.50 -6.10
CA ASP A 31 -0.41 20.39 -7.26
C ASP A 31 0.88 20.21 -8.07
N VAL A 32 0.73 19.66 -9.28
CA VAL A 32 1.83 19.37 -10.19
C VAL A 32 2.62 20.63 -10.56
N GLN A 33 1.94 21.77 -10.72
CA GLN A 33 2.62 23.02 -11.09
C GLN A 33 3.53 23.49 -9.95
N THR A 34 3.04 23.47 -8.71
CA THR A 34 3.82 23.77 -7.51
C THR A 34 4.98 22.77 -7.34
N ALA A 35 4.73 21.47 -7.53
CA ALA A 35 5.79 20.45 -7.46
C ALA A 35 6.91 20.72 -8.46
N CYS A 36 6.57 21.00 -9.72
CA CYS A 36 7.53 21.38 -10.76
C CYS A 36 8.28 22.66 -10.41
N TRP A 37 7.59 23.72 -9.97
CA TRP A 37 8.24 24.97 -9.57
C TRP A 37 9.23 24.75 -8.43
N MET A 38 8.81 24.05 -7.36
CA MET A 38 9.67 23.75 -6.21
C MET A 38 10.89 22.93 -6.60
N GLY A 39 10.70 21.87 -7.39
CA GLY A 39 11.80 20.99 -7.81
C GLY A 39 12.82 21.74 -8.67
N ASN A 40 12.38 22.57 -9.61
CA ASN A 40 13.27 23.39 -10.43
C ASN A 40 14.01 24.45 -9.60
N ALA A 41 13.33 25.09 -8.66
CA ALA A 41 13.94 26.06 -7.74
C ALA A 41 15.00 25.40 -6.83
N PHE A 42 14.80 24.14 -6.45
CA PHE A 42 15.77 23.36 -5.70
C PHE A 42 17.00 23.00 -6.56
N LEU A 43 16.79 22.47 -7.77
CA LEU A 43 17.87 22.11 -8.70
C LEU A 43 18.74 23.31 -9.11
N ALA A 44 18.16 24.50 -9.21
CA ALA A 44 18.88 25.73 -9.52
C ALA A 44 19.96 26.10 -8.48
N LYS A 45 19.82 25.63 -7.24
CA LYS A 45 20.79 25.88 -6.15
C LYS A 45 21.92 24.85 -6.10
N MET A 46 21.84 23.80 -6.89
CA MET A 46 22.80 22.68 -6.84
C MET A 46 23.98 22.91 -7.78
N ALA A 47 25.14 22.37 -7.38
CA ALA A 47 26.31 22.28 -8.25
C ALA A 47 25.99 21.42 -9.50
N PRO A 48 26.63 21.68 -10.66
CA PRO A 48 26.34 20.95 -11.90
C PRO A 48 26.45 19.43 -11.78
N ASP A 49 27.43 18.93 -11.03
CA ASP A 49 27.71 17.50 -10.89
C ASP A 49 26.59 16.78 -10.10
N ASP A 50 26.12 17.38 -9.00
CA ASP A 50 25.04 16.83 -8.17
C ASP A 50 23.66 16.98 -8.82
N ARG A 51 23.52 17.94 -9.73
CA ARG A 51 22.24 18.30 -10.34
C ARG A 51 21.65 17.16 -11.16
N LYS A 52 22.49 16.42 -11.89
CA LYS A 52 22.01 15.31 -12.74
C LYS A 52 21.43 14.17 -11.91
N GLU A 53 22.16 13.72 -10.90
CA GLU A 53 21.70 12.65 -9.99
C GLU A 53 20.45 13.08 -9.23
N THR A 54 20.45 14.31 -8.71
CA THR A 54 19.29 14.83 -7.98
C THR A 54 18.07 14.96 -8.87
N THR A 55 18.21 15.39 -10.12
CA THR A 55 17.07 15.48 -11.05
C THR A 55 16.43 14.11 -11.28
N VAL A 56 17.24 13.06 -11.43
CA VAL A 56 16.75 11.68 -11.53
C VAL A 56 16.04 11.28 -10.24
N ALA A 57 16.61 11.58 -9.08
CA ALA A 57 16.01 11.29 -7.78
C ALA A 57 14.67 12.01 -7.58
N LEU A 58 14.54 13.28 -7.96
CA LEU A 58 13.26 14.02 -7.85
C LEU A 58 12.19 13.45 -8.79
N SER A 59 12.56 13.11 -10.02
CA SER A 59 11.67 12.46 -10.99
C SER A 59 11.24 11.06 -10.52
N HIS A 60 12.06 10.41 -9.71
CA HIS A 60 11.76 9.15 -9.08
C HIS A 60 10.74 9.31 -7.94
N VAL A 61 10.72 10.45 -7.27
CA VAL A 61 9.93 10.65 -6.04
C VAL A 61 8.54 11.21 -6.34
N HIS A 62 8.41 12.00 -7.40
CA HIS A 62 7.13 12.57 -7.82
C HIS A 62 6.85 12.23 -9.29
N PRO A 63 5.83 11.39 -9.59
CA PRO A 63 5.63 10.83 -10.93
C PRO A 63 5.29 11.86 -12.01
N PHE A 64 4.85 13.05 -11.61
CA PHE A 64 4.52 14.15 -12.52
C PHE A 64 5.58 15.27 -12.55
N PHE A 65 6.70 15.11 -11.83
CA PHE A 65 7.77 16.11 -11.86
C PHE A 65 8.54 16.01 -13.18
N LEU A 66 8.59 17.12 -13.91
CA LEU A 66 9.41 17.26 -15.12
C LEU A 66 10.33 18.48 -14.95
N PRO A 67 11.66 18.29 -15.02
CA PRO A 67 12.62 19.39 -14.90
C PRO A 67 12.58 20.29 -16.14
N VAL A 68 12.88 21.58 -15.97
CA VAL A 68 13.06 22.54 -17.08
C VAL A 68 14.29 22.15 -17.91
N GLU A 69 14.23 22.39 -19.22
CA GLU A 69 15.35 22.16 -20.14
C GLU A 69 16.59 22.98 -19.72
N GLY A 70 17.78 22.36 -19.77
CA GLY A 70 19.05 23.02 -19.45
C GLY A 70 19.81 22.45 -18.25
N TYR A 71 19.22 21.54 -17.46
CA TYR A 71 19.92 20.86 -16.36
C TYR A 71 20.75 19.65 -16.79
N GLY A 72 21.30 19.67 -18.02
CA GLY A 72 22.17 18.60 -18.55
C GLY A 72 21.45 17.33 -19.03
N ILE A 73 20.12 17.38 -19.16
CA ILE A 73 19.29 16.22 -19.56
C ILE A 73 18.77 16.33 -21.01
N THR A 74 18.78 17.53 -21.62
CA THR A 74 17.80 17.86 -22.67
C THR A 74 18.30 18.16 -24.08
N ALA A 75 19.59 18.07 -24.43
CA ALA A 75 20.00 18.52 -25.77
C ALA A 75 20.07 17.42 -26.87
N ASP A 76 20.30 16.13 -26.54
CA ASP A 76 20.63 15.15 -27.60
C ASP A 76 20.25 13.69 -27.30
N ARG A 77 19.09 13.44 -26.68
CA ARG A 77 18.67 12.06 -26.35
C ARG A 77 17.20 11.81 -26.62
N THR A 78 16.83 11.80 -27.90
CA THR A 78 15.67 11.00 -28.31
C THR A 78 15.97 9.55 -27.95
N LEU A 79 15.31 9.02 -26.92
CA LEU A 79 15.47 7.63 -26.52
C LEU A 79 14.92 6.75 -27.63
N ARG A 80 15.75 5.91 -28.24
CA ARG A 80 15.28 4.99 -29.27
C ARG A 80 14.47 3.86 -28.62
N PRO A 81 13.42 3.34 -29.26
CA PRO A 81 12.64 2.22 -28.70
C PRO A 81 13.50 1.00 -28.32
N GLY A 82 14.57 0.72 -29.07
CA GLY A 82 15.51 -0.35 -28.75
C GLY A 82 16.30 -0.10 -27.45
N GLU A 83 16.79 1.13 -27.24
CA GLU A 83 17.53 1.52 -26.03
C GLU A 83 16.62 1.49 -24.80
N PHE A 84 15.36 1.92 -24.96
CA PHE A 84 14.35 1.79 -23.93
C PHE A 84 14.07 0.33 -23.59
N ALA A 85 13.79 -0.51 -24.59
CA ALA A 85 13.50 -1.92 -24.39
C ALA A 85 14.66 -2.68 -23.73
N GLU A 86 15.91 -2.38 -24.13
CA GLU A 86 17.10 -2.92 -23.48
C GLU A 86 17.19 -2.49 -22.01
N THR A 87 16.96 -1.20 -21.72
CA THR A 87 17.00 -0.66 -20.36
C THR A 87 15.95 -1.33 -19.46
N VAL A 88 14.71 -1.46 -19.96
CA VAL A 88 13.61 -2.14 -19.25
C VAL A 88 13.93 -3.61 -19.04
N LEU A 89 14.46 -4.31 -20.05
CA LEU A 89 14.88 -5.71 -19.92
C LEU A 89 15.97 -5.87 -18.85
N ARG A 90 16.97 -5.00 -18.85
CA ARG A 90 18.03 -5.01 -17.83
C ARG A 90 17.46 -4.78 -16.43
N ALA A 91 16.58 -3.80 -16.27
CA ALA A 91 15.91 -3.55 -14.99
C ALA A 91 15.10 -4.76 -14.52
N ARG A 92 14.32 -5.38 -15.42
CA ARG A 92 13.55 -6.60 -15.15
C ARG A 92 14.46 -7.76 -14.74
N LEU A 93 15.57 -7.98 -15.45
CA LEU A 93 16.53 -9.04 -15.14
C LEU A 93 17.22 -8.81 -13.78
N THR A 94 17.61 -7.58 -13.48
CA THR A 94 18.20 -7.22 -12.19
C THR A 94 17.21 -7.47 -11.05
N ALA A 95 15.98 -6.99 -11.19
CA ALA A 95 14.94 -7.18 -10.17
C ALA A 95 14.57 -8.67 -9.98
N ASN A 96 14.48 -9.45 -11.06
CA ASN A 96 14.21 -10.89 -11.00
C ASN A 96 15.32 -11.70 -10.31
N LYS A 97 16.59 -11.28 -10.49
CA LYS A 97 17.75 -11.97 -9.94
C LYS A 97 18.18 -11.47 -8.56
N ALA A 98 17.53 -10.43 -8.03
CA ALA A 98 17.86 -9.90 -6.72
C ALA A 98 17.51 -10.95 -5.65
N ASP A 99 18.52 -11.48 -4.95
CA ASP A 99 18.30 -12.36 -3.80
C ASP A 99 17.93 -11.55 -2.55
N VAL A 100 16.77 -10.93 -2.61
CA VAL A 100 16.25 -10.06 -1.56
C VAL A 100 14.88 -10.54 -1.11
N LEU A 101 14.55 -10.26 0.15
CA LEU A 101 13.25 -10.60 0.69
C LEU A 101 12.22 -9.55 0.29
N ASN A 102 11.34 -9.87 -0.66
CA ASN A 102 10.21 -9.03 -1.03
C ASN A 102 8.91 -9.65 -0.52
N ILE A 103 8.20 -8.95 0.37
CA ILE A 103 6.94 -9.38 0.95
C ILE A 103 5.82 -8.51 0.38
N LEU A 104 4.74 -9.17 -0.05
CA LEU A 104 3.50 -8.51 -0.42
C LEU A 104 2.45 -8.88 0.63
N VAL A 105 1.96 -7.91 1.39
CA VAL A 105 0.78 -8.09 2.24
C VAL A 105 -0.44 -7.69 1.43
N ALA A 106 -1.33 -8.62 1.15
CA ALA A 106 -2.59 -8.36 0.47
C ALA A 106 -3.74 -8.50 1.46
N ASP A 107 -4.62 -7.51 1.52
CA ASP A 107 -5.71 -7.48 2.49
C ASP A 107 -7.01 -6.94 1.92
N THR A 108 -8.12 -7.30 2.55
CA THR A 108 -9.39 -6.61 2.32
C THR A 108 -9.40 -5.28 3.08
N PRO A 109 -10.00 -4.21 2.54
CA PRO A 109 -10.16 -2.96 3.28
C PRO A 109 -10.73 -3.18 4.68
N GLY A 110 -10.08 -2.62 5.70
CA GLY A 110 -10.50 -2.77 7.10
C GLY A 110 -10.13 -4.11 7.76
N ALA A 111 -9.29 -4.96 7.14
CA ALA A 111 -8.79 -6.21 7.76
C ALA A 111 -7.62 -6.01 8.74
N VAL A 112 -7.25 -4.76 9.03
CA VAL A 112 -6.19 -4.40 10.00
C VAL A 112 -4.80 -4.91 9.58
N ALA A 113 -4.57 -5.11 8.27
CA ALA A 113 -3.28 -5.60 7.79
C ALA A 113 -2.15 -4.57 7.91
N SER A 114 -2.47 -3.29 8.11
CA SER A 114 -1.50 -2.21 8.37
C SER A 114 -0.59 -2.51 9.57
N SER A 115 -1.15 -3.06 10.64
CA SER A 115 -0.35 -3.43 11.83
C SER A 115 0.47 -4.69 11.58
N LEU A 116 -0.05 -5.69 10.86
CA LEU A 116 0.74 -6.86 10.45
C LEU A 116 1.94 -6.43 9.58
N GLY A 117 1.67 -5.65 8.52
CA GLY A 117 2.70 -5.14 7.62
C GLY A 117 3.73 -4.29 8.35
N GLY A 118 3.28 -3.41 9.25
CA GLY A 118 4.14 -2.59 10.11
C GLY A 118 5.06 -3.42 11.02
N ALA A 119 4.50 -4.40 11.74
CA ALA A 119 5.27 -5.30 12.60
C ALA A 119 6.30 -6.11 11.82
N VAL A 120 5.87 -6.81 10.76
CA VAL A 120 6.75 -7.66 9.95
C VAL A 120 7.86 -6.84 9.30
N ARG A 121 7.53 -5.66 8.77
CA ARG A 121 8.51 -4.75 8.16
C ARG A 121 9.60 -4.36 9.16
N ARG A 122 9.22 -3.94 10.37
CA ARG A 122 10.17 -3.55 11.41
C ARG A 122 11.00 -4.72 11.90
N ALA A 123 10.37 -5.86 12.19
CA ALA A 123 11.04 -7.05 12.69
C ALA A 123 12.09 -7.60 11.71
N LEU A 124 11.82 -7.50 10.41
CA LEU A 124 12.69 -8.00 9.35
C LEU A 124 13.61 -6.93 8.75
N GLY A 125 13.56 -5.68 9.24
CA GLY A 125 14.37 -4.57 8.71
C GLY A 125 14.07 -4.24 7.25
N LEU A 126 12.84 -4.49 6.77
CA LEU A 126 12.45 -4.27 5.38
C LEU A 126 12.11 -2.80 5.13
N ARG A 127 12.34 -2.35 3.90
CA ARG A 127 11.90 -1.01 3.47
C ARG A 127 10.41 -1.03 3.11
N PRO A 128 9.67 0.06 3.36
CA PRO A 128 8.34 0.21 2.80
C PRO A 128 8.45 0.34 1.27
N ALA A 129 7.52 -0.27 0.55
CA ALA A 129 7.43 -0.16 -0.90
C ALA A 129 5.97 0.03 -1.32
N HIS A 130 5.79 0.78 -2.40
CA HIS A 130 4.51 0.91 -3.08
C HIS A 130 4.65 0.29 -4.49
N LEU A 131 3.83 -0.71 -4.79
CA LEU A 131 3.96 -1.56 -5.98
C LEU A 131 2.83 -1.39 -7.00
N ILE A 132 1.82 -0.57 -6.71
CA ILE A 132 0.67 -0.32 -7.59
C ILE A 132 0.77 1.01 -8.34
N SER A 133 1.74 1.85 -8.01
CA SER A 133 2.08 3.07 -8.75
C SER A 133 3.55 3.42 -8.57
N THR A 134 4.03 4.38 -9.35
CA THR A 134 5.40 4.92 -9.24
C THR A 134 5.54 5.99 -8.16
N ALA A 135 4.52 6.24 -7.34
CA ALA A 135 4.61 7.14 -6.20
C ALA A 135 5.66 6.65 -5.18
N TYR A 136 6.25 7.60 -4.44
CA TYR A 136 7.34 7.31 -3.50
C TYR A 136 6.90 6.49 -2.27
N SER A 137 5.66 6.67 -1.84
CA SER A 137 5.06 6.07 -0.65
C SER A 137 3.55 5.89 -0.81
N ASP A 138 2.94 5.08 0.05
CA ASP A 138 1.48 4.90 0.09
C ASP A 138 0.75 6.23 0.32
N TYR A 139 1.27 7.09 1.20
CA TYR A 139 0.69 8.39 1.47
C TYR A 139 0.73 9.31 0.24
N SER A 140 1.86 9.39 -0.45
CA SER A 140 1.95 10.15 -1.71
C SER A 140 1.05 9.58 -2.81
N ALA A 141 0.91 8.25 -2.88
CA ALA A 141 -0.01 7.63 -3.84
C ALA A 141 -1.46 8.02 -3.57
N SER A 142 -1.87 8.02 -2.30
CA SER A 142 -3.19 8.47 -1.84
C SER A 142 -3.46 9.92 -2.23
N LEU A 143 -2.52 10.83 -1.92
CA LEU A 143 -2.65 12.26 -2.26
C LEU A 143 -2.79 12.51 -3.76
N LEU A 144 -2.18 11.67 -4.60
CA LEU A 144 -2.27 11.74 -6.05
C LEU A 144 -3.49 11.00 -6.62
N GLY A 145 -4.39 10.51 -5.76
CA GLY A 145 -5.64 9.85 -6.16
C GLY A 145 -5.48 8.41 -6.66
N ALA A 146 -4.35 7.75 -6.35
CA ALA A 146 -4.10 6.38 -6.81
C ALA A 146 -5.04 5.34 -6.17
N ASN A 147 -5.69 5.66 -5.05
CA ASN A 147 -6.52 4.73 -4.27
C ASN A 147 -7.74 4.20 -5.04
N LEU A 148 -8.30 5.00 -5.96
CA LEU A 148 -9.46 4.60 -6.77
C LEU A 148 -9.09 3.79 -8.02
N SER A 149 -7.81 3.70 -8.35
CA SER A 149 -7.39 2.90 -9.50
C SER A 149 -7.60 1.40 -9.22
N ALA A 150 -8.18 0.68 -10.18
CA ALA A 150 -8.34 -0.77 -10.09
C ALA A 150 -6.95 -1.42 -10.06
N SER A 151 -6.51 -1.83 -8.87
CA SER A 151 -5.08 -2.01 -8.60
C SER A 151 -4.57 -3.39 -9.03
N GLY A 152 -3.89 -3.45 -10.17
CA GLY A 152 -2.87 -4.45 -10.47
C GLY A 152 -1.49 -3.97 -10.01
N LEU A 153 -0.48 -4.85 -10.06
CA LEU A 153 0.90 -4.41 -9.80
C LEU A 153 1.42 -3.62 -11.01
N ASP A 154 2.05 -2.49 -10.73
CA ASP A 154 2.73 -1.65 -11.71
C ASP A 154 4.13 -2.20 -11.97
N GLU A 155 4.44 -2.51 -13.23
CA GLU A 155 5.72 -3.13 -13.57
C GLU A 155 6.91 -2.20 -13.33
N LEU A 156 6.75 -0.89 -13.56
CA LEU A 156 7.81 0.08 -13.33
C LEU A 156 8.08 0.23 -11.82
N ALA A 157 7.04 0.20 -10.99
CA ALA A 157 7.16 0.18 -9.55
C ALA A 157 7.89 -1.09 -9.06
N LEU A 158 7.56 -2.26 -9.61
CA LEU A 158 8.23 -3.52 -9.30
C LEU A 158 9.72 -3.48 -9.67
N GLN A 159 10.05 -3.04 -10.88
CA GLN A 159 11.42 -2.90 -11.35
C GLN A 159 12.20 -1.93 -10.46
N ARG A 160 11.64 -0.74 -10.19
CA ARG A 160 12.22 0.27 -9.30
C ARG A 160 12.60 -0.32 -7.95
N ASN A 161 11.67 -1.01 -7.30
CA ASN A 161 11.92 -1.55 -5.96
C ASN A 161 12.96 -2.68 -5.98
N GLY A 162 13.02 -3.46 -7.06
CA GLY A 162 14.04 -4.50 -7.25
C GLY A 162 15.46 -3.97 -7.53
N LEU A 163 15.64 -2.70 -7.91
CA LEU A 163 16.96 -2.14 -8.22
C LEU A 163 17.79 -1.76 -6.98
N ASP A 164 17.18 -1.48 -5.82
CA ASP A 164 17.92 -1.05 -4.60
C ASP A 164 18.53 -2.23 -3.83
N ALA A 165 18.44 -3.47 -4.33
CA ALA A 165 19.01 -4.69 -3.72
C ALA A 165 18.73 -4.87 -2.21
N LYS A 166 17.69 -4.20 -1.69
CA LYS A 166 17.24 -4.25 -0.31
C LYS A 166 15.83 -4.81 -0.30
N GLY A 167 15.61 -5.75 0.61
CA GLY A 167 14.29 -6.32 0.85
C GLY A 167 13.23 -5.25 1.13
N SER A 168 12.01 -5.54 0.72
CA SER A 168 10.89 -4.62 0.80
C SER A 168 9.63 -5.31 1.32
N LEU A 169 8.76 -4.53 1.93
CA LEU A 169 7.40 -4.92 2.25
C LEU A 169 6.43 -3.90 1.65
N ALA A 170 5.49 -4.38 0.86
CA ALA A 170 4.41 -3.60 0.30
C ALA A 170 3.08 -4.13 0.81
N GLN A 171 2.10 -3.23 0.98
CA GLN A 171 0.76 -3.61 1.40
C GLN A 171 -0.29 -3.00 0.49
N HIS A 172 -1.06 -3.82 -0.22
CA HIS A 172 -2.10 -3.34 -1.13
C HIS A 172 -3.32 -4.26 -1.16
N PRO A 173 -4.54 -3.69 -1.26
CA PRO A 173 -5.78 -4.45 -1.43
C PRO A 173 -5.98 -4.86 -2.89
N LEU A 174 -5.05 -5.67 -3.41
CA LEU A 174 -4.98 -6.08 -4.82
C LEU A 174 -5.54 -7.49 -5.04
N ALA A 175 -6.26 -7.68 -6.14
CA ALA A 175 -6.75 -8.99 -6.56
C ALA A 175 -5.63 -9.82 -7.23
N CYS A 176 -5.60 -11.13 -6.97
CA CYS A 176 -4.61 -12.01 -7.60
C CYS A 176 -5.16 -12.58 -8.91
N THR A 177 -4.93 -11.86 -10.01
CA THR A 177 -5.21 -12.39 -11.35
C THR A 177 -4.07 -13.31 -11.82
N PRO A 178 -4.25 -14.12 -12.87
CA PRO A 178 -3.13 -14.87 -13.46
C PRO A 178 -1.97 -13.98 -13.93
N PHE A 179 -2.24 -12.73 -14.30
CA PHE A 179 -1.21 -11.75 -14.64
C PHE A 179 -0.43 -11.32 -13.38
N THR A 180 -1.14 -10.96 -12.31
CA THR A 180 -0.55 -10.63 -11.01
C THR A 180 0.29 -11.78 -10.46
N ALA A 181 -0.20 -13.01 -10.54
CA ALA A 181 0.51 -14.21 -10.11
C ALA A 181 1.86 -14.39 -10.82
N LYS A 182 1.89 -14.14 -12.14
CA LYS A 182 3.13 -14.17 -12.93
C LYS A 182 4.09 -13.06 -12.51
N GLN A 183 3.60 -11.86 -12.18
CA GLN A 183 4.44 -10.79 -11.63
C GLN A 183 5.00 -11.17 -10.26
N ILE A 184 4.16 -11.71 -9.35
CA ILE A 184 4.59 -12.21 -8.03
C ILE A 184 5.74 -13.20 -8.20
N ALA A 185 5.60 -14.18 -9.10
CA ALA A 185 6.64 -15.16 -9.38
C ALA A 185 7.90 -14.54 -10.00
N LEU A 186 7.73 -13.65 -11.00
CA LEU A 186 8.84 -13.02 -11.71
C LEU A 186 9.69 -12.13 -10.79
N TYR A 187 9.08 -11.42 -9.85
CA TYR A 187 9.78 -10.50 -8.95
C TYR A 187 10.06 -11.09 -7.56
N GLY A 188 9.83 -12.40 -7.39
CA GLY A 188 10.11 -13.10 -6.14
C GLY A 188 9.32 -12.58 -4.93
N LEU A 189 8.11 -12.07 -5.16
CA LEU A 189 7.25 -11.58 -4.09
C LEU A 189 6.70 -12.76 -3.28
N ARG A 190 6.67 -12.61 -1.95
CA ARG A 190 6.10 -13.59 -1.02
C ARG A 190 4.78 -13.06 -0.48
N PRO A 191 3.64 -13.54 -1.01
CA PRO A 191 2.34 -13.00 -0.63
C PRO A 191 1.90 -13.51 0.74
N ILE A 192 1.56 -12.59 1.65
CA ILE A 192 0.84 -12.84 2.89
C ILE A 192 -0.55 -12.27 2.69
N VAL A 193 -1.57 -13.11 2.75
CA VAL A 193 -2.96 -12.73 2.50
C VAL A 193 -3.70 -12.66 3.83
N VAL A 194 -4.20 -11.47 4.16
CA VAL A 194 -4.93 -11.20 5.40
C VAL A 194 -6.42 -11.14 5.14
N THR A 195 -7.17 -11.97 5.86
CA THR A 195 -8.63 -12.03 5.79
C THR A 195 -9.24 -11.70 7.15
N GLY A 196 -10.49 -11.25 7.16
CA GLY A 196 -11.22 -11.03 8.41
C GLY A 196 -12.72 -10.95 8.18
N ASN A 197 -13.46 -10.93 9.29
CA ASN A 197 -14.91 -10.80 9.24
C ASN A 197 -15.30 -9.45 8.61
N PHE A 198 -16.07 -9.50 7.52
CA PHE A 198 -16.43 -8.33 6.74
C PHE A 198 -17.24 -7.31 7.54
N LEU A 199 -18.17 -7.77 8.39
CA LEU A 199 -18.98 -6.89 9.23
C LEU A 199 -18.13 -6.13 10.25
N VAL A 200 -17.10 -6.78 10.81
CA VAL A 200 -16.13 -6.09 11.66
C VAL A 200 -15.31 -5.08 10.85
N SER A 201 -14.86 -5.47 9.66
CA SER A 201 -14.12 -4.57 8.76
C SER A 201 -14.93 -3.34 8.35
N LEU A 202 -16.26 -3.44 8.19
CA LEU A 202 -17.13 -2.29 7.95
C LEU A 202 -17.07 -1.27 9.10
N ILE A 203 -17.09 -1.74 10.35
CA ILE A 203 -16.99 -0.86 11.52
C ILE A 203 -15.63 -0.17 11.56
N VAL A 204 -14.55 -0.93 11.36
CA VAL A 204 -13.18 -0.40 11.34
C VAL A 204 -13.02 0.63 10.22
N LEU A 205 -13.58 0.36 9.05
CA LEU A 205 -13.54 1.27 7.91
C LEU A 205 -14.35 2.54 8.18
N ASP A 206 -15.58 2.43 8.71
CA ASP A 206 -16.38 3.62 9.08
C ASP A 206 -15.65 4.50 10.09
N ASP A 207 -15.09 3.91 11.16
CA ASP A 207 -14.36 4.65 12.18
C ASP A 207 -13.13 5.38 11.59
N ALA A 208 -12.36 4.69 10.73
CA ALA A 208 -11.19 5.26 10.06
C ALA A 208 -11.57 6.41 9.10
N LEU A 209 -12.63 6.23 8.31
CA LEU A 209 -13.13 7.25 7.37
C LEU A 209 -13.68 8.46 8.11
N MET A 210 -14.45 8.25 9.18
CA MET A 210 -14.95 9.32 10.02
C MET A 210 -13.81 10.13 10.64
N GLN A 211 -12.75 9.46 11.10
CA GLN A 211 -11.56 10.12 11.65
C GLN A 211 -10.76 10.87 10.57
N SER A 212 -10.54 10.27 9.40
CA SER A 212 -9.76 10.88 8.31
C SER A 212 -10.47 12.13 7.78
N ARG A 213 -11.74 11.99 7.39
CA ARG A 213 -12.52 13.09 6.83
C ARG A 213 -12.80 14.22 7.83
N ALA A 214 -12.73 13.95 9.14
CA ALA A 214 -12.88 15.01 10.16
C ALA A 214 -11.66 15.94 10.23
N ARG A 215 -10.51 15.47 9.75
CA ARG A 215 -9.28 16.27 9.61
C ARG A 215 -9.23 17.01 8.28
N ASP A 216 -9.97 16.51 7.29
CA ASP A 216 -10.03 17.09 5.97
C ASP A 216 -10.97 18.31 5.95
N THR A 217 -10.44 19.46 5.55
CA THR A 217 -11.16 20.74 5.49
C THR A 217 -11.27 21.27 4.06
N GLY A 218 -10.85 20.44 3.08
CA GLY A 218 -10.69 20.80 1.67
C GLY A 218 -11.93 20.56 0.80
N LYS A 219 -11.92 21.17 -0.38
CA LYS A 219 -13.01 21.18 -1.38
C LYS A 219 -13.09 19.85 -2.16
N GLY A 220 -13.56 18.78 -1.52
CA GLY A 220 -13.95 17.54 -2.23
C GLY A 220 -12.79 16.60 -2.65
N GLU A 221 -11.58 16.84 -2.15
CA GLU A 221 -10.41 15.98 -2.41
C GLU A 221 -10.57 14.58 -1.80
N SER A 222 -11.31 14.47 -0.69
CA SER A 222 -11.59 13.21 0.01
C SER A 222 -12.28 12.15 -0.85
N PHE A 223 -13.00 12.55 -1.91
CA PHE A 223 -13.59 11.60 -2.84
C PHE A 223 -12.53 10.71 -3.52
N PHE A 224 -11.38 11.26 -3.88
CA PHE A 224 -10.32 10.50 -4.55
C PHE A 224 -9.54 9.59 -3.60
N GLU A 225 -9.75 9.72 -2.29
CA GLU A 225 -9.15 8.84 -1.29
C GLU A 225 -9.94 7.55 -1.09
N ASP A 226 -11.28 7.63 -1.07
CA ASP A 226 -12.15 6.51 -0.66
C ASP A 226 -13.32 6.20 -1.62
N GLY A 227 -13.63 7.10 -2.57
CA GLY A 227 -14.68 6.93 -3.57
C GLY A 227 -16.10 7.19 -3.06
N LEU A 228 -16.24 7.72 -1.84
CA LEU A 228 -17.53 7.93 -1.18
C LEU A 228 -18.04 9.37 -1.34
N PRO A 229 -19.36 9.59 -1.32
CA PRO A 229 -19.95 10.93 -1.46
C PRO A 229 -19.36 11.94 -0.46
N GLY A 230 -19.22 13.21 -0.86
CA GLY A 230 -18.71 14.26 0.03
C GLY A 230 -19.49 14.41 1.34
N VAL A 231 -20.79 14.09 1.32
CA VAL A 231 -21.69 14.15 2.49
C VAL A 231 -21.60 12.93 3.42
N TYR A 232 -20.71 11.96 3.16
CA TYR A 232 -20.64 10.69 3.91
C TYR A 232 -20.70 10.87 5.43
N GLN A 233 -19.94 11.81 6.00
CA GLN A 233 -19.88 12.06 7.45
C GLN A 233 -21.19 12.57 8.06
N GLN A 234 -22.06 13.16 7.25
CA GLN A 234 -23.34 13.73 7.68
C GLN A 234 -24.45 12.67 7.68
N LEU A 235 -24.22 11.53 7.04
CA LEU A 235 -25.20 10.46 6.96
C LEU A 235 -25.33 9.72 8.30
N PRO A 236 -26.54 9.25 8.66
CA PRO A 236 -26.74 8.33 9.77
C PRO A 236 -25.89 7.06 9.60
N PHE A 237 -25.51 6.45 10.73
CA PHE A 237 -24.66 5.26 10.77
C PHE A 237 -25.12 4.16 9.82
N ASP A 238 -26.41 3.79 9.86
CA ASP A 238 -26.95 2.73 9.00
C ASP A 238 -26.83 3.05 7.50
N GLN A 239 -26.99 4.33 7.11
CA GLN A 239 -26.84 4.75 5.71
C GLN A 239 -25.38 4.72 5.26
N ARG A 240 -24.45 5.06 6.15
CA ARG A 240 -23.01 4.92 5.89
C ARG A 240 -22.63 3.46 5.66
N LEU A 241 -23.12 2.56 6.53
CA LEU A 241 -22.90 1.13 6.36
C LEU A 241 -23.52 0.59 5.07
N ASP A 242 -24.73 1.02 4.67
CA ASP A 242 -25.34 0.65 3.39
C ASP A 242 -24.42 1.05 2.20
N LEU A 243 -23.83 2.25 2.22
CA LEU A 243 -22.87 2.70 1.21
C LEU A 243 -21.58 1.87 1.20
N LEU A 244 -21.04 1.54 2.38
CA LEU A 244 -19.83 0.72 2.48
C LEU A 244 -20.06 -0.71 1.97
N VAL A 245 -21.23 -1.30 2.23
CA VAL A 245 -21.60 -2.60 1.66
C VAL A 245 -21.62 -2.52 0.13
N ASP A 246 -22.23 -1.49 -0.43
CA ASP A 246 -22.31 -1.31 -1.88
C ASP A 246 -20.94 -1.10 -2.54
N ALA A 247 -20.05 -0.37 -1.87
CA ALA A 247 -18.70 -0.12 -2.37
C ALA A 247 -17.78 -1.35 -2.25
N HIS A 248 -17.93 -2.16 -1.19
CA HIS A 248 -16.89 -3.13 -0.81
C HIS A 248 -17.31 -4.60 -0.86
N ALA A 249 -18.58 -4.97 -0.69
CA ALA A 249 -18.95 -6.39 -0.56
C ALA A 249 -18.58 -7.21 -1.80
N VAL A 250 -19.01 -6.78 -2.98
CA VAL A 250 -18.67 -7.46 -4.25
C VAL A 250 -17.16 -7.51 -4.47
N ARG A 251 -16.47 -6.39 -4.24
CA ARG A 251 -15.01 -6.29 -4.40
C ARG A 251 -14.28 -7.25 -3.47
N THR A 252 -14.72 -7.38 -2.21
CA THR A 252 -14.12 -8.27 -1.21
C THR A 252 -14.33 -9.74 -1.57
N ALA A 253 -15.53 -10.12 -2.02
CA ALA A 253 -15.80 -11.49 -2.48
C ALA A 253 -14.94 -11.86 -3.69
N GLN A 254 -14.88 -10.97 -4.70
CA GLN A 254 -14.05 -11.16 -5.88
C GLN A 254 -12.56 -11.21 -5.54
N TRP A 255 -12.10 -10.34 -4.65
CA TRP A 255 -10.73 -10.32 -4.16
C TRP A 255 -10.36 -11.68 -3.55
N LEU A 256 -11.16 -12.20 -2.61
CA LEU A 256 -10.88 -13.47 -1.95
C LEU A 256 -10.91 -14.64 -2.94
N ALA A 257 -11.90 -14.65 -3.83
CA ALA A 257 -12.02 -15.65 -4.88
C ALA A 257 -10.80 -15.68 -5.81
N THR A 258 -10.26 -14.53 -6.18
CA THR A 258 -9.08 -14.48 -7.06
C THR A 258 -7.83 -15.08 -6.40
N TRP A 259 -7.61 -14.82 -5.11
CA TRP A 259 -6.51 -15.42 -4.34
C TRP A 259 -6.68 -16.93 -4.20
N GLN A 260 -7.85 -17.39 -3.78
CA GLN A 260 -8.11 -18.84 -3.61
C GLN A 260 -8.01 -19.60 -4.95
N LYS A 261 -8.55 -19.05 -6.04
CA LYS A 261 -8.47 -19.68 -7.37
C LYS A 261 -7.05 -19.76 -7.90
N THR A 262 -6.25 -18.71 -7.70
CA THR A 262 -4.84 -18.71 -8.15
C THR A 262 -3.95 -19.60 -7.30
N GLU A 263 -4.25 -19.77 -6.02
CA GLU A 263 -3.62 -20.78 -5.18
C GLU A 263 -4.03 -22.20 -5.61
N ALA A 264 -5.32 -22.45 -5.82
CA ALA A 264 -5.85 -23.75 -6.21
C ALA A 264 -5.28 -24.25 -7.55
N CYS A 265 -4.97 -23.35 -8.49
CA CYS A 265 -4.32 -23.69 -9.75
C CYS A 265 -2.77 -23.70 -9.66
N GLY A 266 -2.20 -23.47 -8.48
CA GLY A 266 -0.76 -23.50 -8.23
C GLY A 266 0.02 -22.31 -8.78
N ALA A 267 -0.67 -21.23 -9.19
CA ALA A 267 -0.03 -20.03 -9.73
C ALA A 267 0.66 -19.18 -8.66
N VAL A 268 0.17 -19.23 -7.41
CA VAL A 268 0.77 -18.60 -6.23
C VAL A 268 0.69 -19.53 -5.02
N LYS A 269 1.50 -19.26 -4.00
CA LYS A 269 1.48 -19.95 -2.71
C LYS A 269 1.47 -18.91 -1.58
N PRO A 270 0.29 -18.35 -1.24
CA PRO A 270 0.19 -17.35 -0.19
C PRO A 270 0.30 -17.97 1.21
N LEU A 271 0.76 -17.17 2.16
CA LEU A 271 0.51 -17.42 3.59
C LEU A 271 -0.82 -16.78 3.97
N TRP A 272 -1.81 -17.59 4.32
CA TRP A 272 -3.08 -17.10 4.83
C TRP A 272 -2.98 -16.74 6.32
N ILE A 273 -3.45 -15.55 6.65
CA ILE A 273 -3.57 -15.03 8.01
C ILE A 273 -5.01 -14.56 8.22
N SER A 274 -5.67 -15.08 9.25
CA SER A 274 -7.00 -14.61 9.66
C SER A 274 -6.86 -13.61 10.80
N ARG A 275 -7.59 -12.50 10.73
CA ARG A 275 -7.66 -11.53 11.82
C ARG A 275 -8.15 -12.21 13.11
N GLU A 276 -9.24 -12.95 13.03
CA GLU A 276 -9.93 -13.52 14.19
C GLU A 276 -9.12 -14.62 14.88
N THR A 277 -8.44 -15.49 14.12
CA THR A 277 -7.70 -16.62 14.70
C THR A 277 -6.22 -16.35 14.90
N ASP A 278 -5.59 -15.62 13.97
CA ASP A 278 -4.15 -15.37 14.02
C ASP A 278 -3.86 -14.03 14.71
N LEU A 279 -4.33 -12.90 14.18
CA LEU A 279 -3.94 -11.57 14.70
C LEU A 279 -4.47 -11.29 16.12
N LEU A 280 -5.69 -11.75 16.43
CA LEU A 280 -6.25 -11.70 17.78
C LEU A 280 -5.81 -12.89 18.65
N GLY A 281 -5.14 -13.88 18.07
CA GLY A 281 -4.62 -15.08 18.73
C GLY A 281 -3.30 -14.86 19.46
N ASP A 282 -2.45 -15.89 19.48
CA ASP A 282 -1.12 -15.86 20.07
C ASP A 282 -0.09 -15.29 19.06
N PRO A 283 0.56 -14.14 19.36
CA PRO A 283 1.58 -13.56 18.49
C PRO A 283 2.74 -14.51 18.17
N GLY A 284 3.10 -15.41 19.08
CA GLY A 284 4.17 -16.39 18.88
C GLY A 284 3.85 -17.41 17.80
N ILE A 285 2.60 -17.86 17.72
CA ILE A 285 2.13 -18.81 16.69
C ILE A 285 2.17 -18.14 15.32
N VAL A 286 1.70 -16.89 15.22
CA VAL A 286 1.72 -16.12 13.96
C VAL A 286 3.14 -15.82 13.52
N ALA A 287 4.01 -15.43 14.46
CA ALA A 287 5.41 -15.18 14.20
C ALA A 287 6.13 -16.42 13.64
N GLN A 288 5.83 -17.60 14.21
CA GLN A 288 6.37 -18.87 13.73
C GLN A 288 5.91 -19.17 12.30
N LYS A 289 4.61 -18.99 12.00
CA LYS A 289 4.06 -19.16 10.64
C LYS A 289 4.75 -18.25 9.63
N ILE A 290 4.93 -16.97 9.97
CA ILE A 290 5.59 -15.99 9.10
C ILE A 290 7.06 -16.34 8.88
N ALA A 291 7.79 -16.72 9.95
CA ALA A 291 9.19 -17.10 9.84
C ALA A 291 9.37 -18.38 9.01
N ASP A 292 8.46 -19.36 9.13
CA ASP A 292 8.50 -20.57 8.30
C ASP A 292 8.23 -20.26 6.83
N PHE A 293 7.28 -19.37 6.55
CA PHE A 293 6.96 -18.94 5.19
C PHE A 293 8.07 -18.11 4.54
N VAL A 294 8.72 -17.23 5.31
CA VAL A 294 9.82 -16.38 4.87
C VAL A 294 11.17 -17.11 4.91
N GLY A 295 11.26 -18.26 5.55
CA GLY A 295 12.53 -18.95 5.77
C GLY A 295 13.21 -18.47 7.05
N ARG A 296 13.54 -19.44 7.92
CA ARG A 296 14.10 -19.20 9.25
C ARG A 296 15.50 -18.59 9.24
N ASP A 297 16.21 -18.68 8.13
CA ASP A 297 17.48 -18.02 7.89
C ASP A 297 17.34 -16.50 7.73
N ARG A 298 16.16 -16.02 7.34
CA ARG A 298 15.86 -14.61 7.08
C ARG A 298 14.99 -13.95 8.14
N ALA A 299 14.47 -14.72 9.10
CA ALA A 299 13.45 -14.26 10.04
C ALA A 299 13.75 -14.72 11.48
N ASN A 300 13.73 -13.77 12.42
CA ASN A 300 13.79 -14.05 13.85
C ASN A 300 12.36 -14.10 14.43
N VAL A 301 11.92 -15.29 14.84
CA VAL A 301 10.59 -15.53 15.40
C VAL A 301 10.29 -14.63 16.60
N ALA A 302 11.25 -14.47 17.53
CA ALA A 302 11.05 -13.66 18.72
C ALA A 302 10.86 -12.17 18.34
N ALA A 303 11.68 -11.65 17.42
CA ALA A 303 11.55 -10.28 16.96
C ALA A 303 10.20 -10.01 16.27
N ILE A 304 9.69 -10.97 15.49
CA ILE A 304 8.36 -10.85 14.87
C ILE A 304 7.26 -10.91 15.94
N ALA A 305 7.35 -11.83 16.90
CA ALA A 305 6.37 -11.97 17.97
C ALA A 305 6.29 -10.70 18.84
N ASP A 306 7.43 -10.13 19.21
CA ASP A 306 7.51 -8.88 19.98
C ASP A 306 6.90 -7.71 19.21
N ALA A 307 7.22 -7.59 17.92
CA ALA A 307 6.67 -6.53 17.06
C ALA A 307 5.13 -6.67 16.89
N LEU A 308 4.63 -7.90 16.75
CA LEU A 308 3.18 -8.17 16.68
C LEU A 308 2.48 -7.88 18.01
N ALA A 309 3.08 -8.27 19.13
CA ALA A 309 2.55 -7.99 20.46
C ALA A 309 2.47 -6.47 20.72
N GLN A 310 3.50 -5.72 20.30
CA GLN A 310 3.49 -4.27 20.38
C GLN A 310 2.36 -3.67 19.53
N GLU A 311 2.24 -4.06 18.26
CA GLU A 311 1.18 -3.56 17.37
C GLU A 311 -0.21 -3.83 17.92
N ARG A 312 -0.44 -5.00 18.52
CA ARG A 312 -1.73 -5.33 19.15
C ARG A 312 -2.14 -4.35 20.24
N THR A 313 -1.16 -3.75 20.93
CA THR A 313 -1.42 -2.75 21.99
C THR A 313 -1.55 -1.33 21.46
N THR A 314 -0.91 -1.02 20.34
CA THR A 314 -0.89 0.35 19.78
C THR A 314 -1.92 0.58 18.70
N ASP A 315 -2.36 -0.47 17.99
CA ASP A 315 -3.38 -0.38 16.96
C ASP A 315 -4.79 -0.35 17.60
N PRO A 316 -5.57 0.73 17.40
CA PRO A 316 -6.92 0.84 17.94
C PRO A 316 -7.84 -0.30 17.49
N ALA A 317 -7.71 -0.79 16.25
CA ALA A 317 -8.59 -1.82 15.71
C ALA A 317 -8.24 -3.24 16.20
N LEU A 318 -7.00 -3.49 16.63
CA LEU A 318 -6.62 -4.76 17.29
C LEU A 318 -6.87 -4.73 18.80
N SER A 319 -6.76 -3.56 19.43
CA SER A 319 -6.97 -3.39 20.87
C SER A 319 -8.45 -3.21 21.25
N ASP A 320 -9.31 -2.79 20.32
CA ASP A 320 -10.75 -2.60 20.57
C ASP A 320 -11.51 -3.93 20.64
N LYS A 321 -11.71 -4.41 21.87
CA LYS A 321 -12.50 -5.59 22.20
C LYS A 321 -14.00 -5.43 21.90
N SER A 322 -14.49 -4.20 21.69
CA SER A 322 -15.90 -3.93 21.42
C SER A 322 -16.28 -4.16 19.96
N LEU A 323 -15.32 -4.23 19.02
CA LEU A 323 -15.61 -4.35 17.59
C LEU A 323 -16.50 -5.55 17.24
N ALA A 324 -16.23 -6.73 17.81
CA ALA A 324 -17.05 -7.90 17.59
C ALA A 324 -18.50 -7.70 18.10
N TYR A 325 -18.66 -7.01 19.23
CA TYR A 325 -19.98 -6.66 19.74
C TYR A 325 -20.68 -5.61 18.87
N ARG A 326 -19.97 -4.58 18.41
CA ARG A 326 -20.51 -3.55 17.49
C ARG A 326 -20.94 -4.16 16.16
N ALA A 327 -20.19 -5.12 15.62
CA ALA A 327 -20.59 -5.86 14.42
C ALA A 327 -21.90 -6.64 14.61
N LYS A 328 -22.17 -7.17 15.82
CA LYS A 328 -23.45 -7.80 16.17
C LYS A 328 -24.63 -6.81 16.24
N LEU A 329 -24.36 -5.52 16.44
CA LEU A 329 -25.37 -4.47 16.47
C LEU A 329 -25.73 -3.93 15.07
N ILE A 330 -25.01 -4.34 14.02
CA ILE A 330 -25.34 -3.95 12.64
C ILE A 330 -26.77 -4.41 12.31
N PRO A 331 -27.61 -3.54 11.72
CA PRO A 331 -28.99 -3.87 11.37
C PRO A 331 -29.10 -5.15 10.52
N ALA A 332 -30.12 -5.98 10.81
CA ALA A 332 -30.35 -7.24 10.11
C ALA A 332 -30.39 -7.07 8.58
N LYS A 333 -31.09 -6.03 8.08
CA LYS A 333 -31.15 -5.67 6.66
C LYS A 333 -29.76 -5.59 5.99
N ILE A 334 -28.77 -5.01 6.67
CA ILE A 334 -27.41 -4.83 6.13
C ILE A 334 -26.66 -6.16 6.13
N ARG A 335 -26.84 -6.97 7.18
CA ARG A 335 -26.27 -8.33 7.25
C ARG A 335 -26.85 -9.24 6.18
N ASP A 336 -28.16 -9.27 6.04
CA ASP A 336 -28.87 -10.11 5.05
C ASP A 336 -28.45 -9.72 3.63
N ARG A 337 -28.32 -8.42 3.35
CA ARG A 337 -27.80 -7.91 2.07
C ARG A 337 -26.37 -8.37 1.80
N THR A 338 -25.49 -8.28 2.81
CA THR A 338 -24.11 -8.74 2.72
C THR A 338 -24.03 -10.23 2.40
N VAL A 339 -24.79 -11.05 3.14
CA VAL A 339 -24.89 -12.49 2.92
C VAL A 339 -25.39 -12.80 1.52
N ALA A 340 -26.47 -12.16 1.07
CA ALA A 340 -27.02 -12.37 -0.27
C ALA A 340 -26.01 -12.03 -1.39
N ILE A 341 -25.19 -10.99 -1.21
CA ILE A 341 -24.10 -10.68 -2.16
C ILE A 341 -23.06 -11.80 -2.15
N PHE A 342 -22.63 -12.26 -0.99
CA PHE A 342 -21.61 -13.31 -0.89
C PHE A 342 -22.11 -14.67 -1.37
N GLU A 343 -23.38 -15.01 -1.17
CA GLU A 343 -24.00 -16.23 -1.69
C GLU A 343 -23.91 -16.32 -3.22
N CYS A 344 -23.97 -15.18 -3.93
CA CYS A 344 -23.75 -15.14 -5.38
C CYS A 344 -22.36 -15.66 -5.81
N TYR A 345 -21.38 -15.66 -4.90
CA TYR A 345 -20.00 -16.07 -5.13
C TYR A 345 -19.62 -17.37 -4.39
N ALA A 346 -20.56 -18.02 -3.70
CA ALA A 346 -20.27 -19.22 -2.89
C ALA A 346 -19.80 -20.42 -3.73
N GLY A 347 -20.11 -20.46 -5.03
CA GLY A 347 -19.59 -21.47 -5.95
C GLY A 347 -18.15 -21.21 -6.43
N ASP A 348 -17.63 -20.01 -6.22
CA ASP A 348 -16.32 -19.58 -6.72
C ASP A 348 -15.23 -19.60 -5.65
N ALA A 349 -15.60 -19.54 -4.37
CA ALA A 349 -14.68 -19.32 -3.25
C ALA A 349 -15.29 -19.77 -1.91
N ASP A 350 -14.42 -20.17 -0.97
CA ASP A 350 -14.81 -20.31 0.43
C ASP A 350 -14.81 -18.92 1.10
N LEU A 351 -16.01 -18.40 1.34
CA LEU A 351 -16.23 -17.08 1.94
C LEU A 351 -16.53 -17.15 3.44
N SER A 352 -16.39 -18.31 4.08
CA SER A 352 -16.74 -18.52 5.49
C SER A 352 -16.06 -17.51 6.43
N ASN A 353 -14.79 -17.21 6.18
CA ASN A 353 -13.99 -16.24 6.94
C ASN A 353 -14.51 -14.79 6.86
N LEU A 354 -15.26 -14.44 5.81
CA LEU A 354 -15.86 -13.10 5.68
C LEU A 354 -17.16 -12.97 6.46
N ILE A 355 -17.88 -14.07 6.67
CA ILE A 355 -19.25 -14.06 7.18
C ILE A 355 -19.32 -14.45 8.64
N CYS A 356 -18.32 -15.19 9.16
CA CYS A 356 -18.29 -15.85 10.48
C CYS A 356 -19.41 -15.37 11.42
N SER A 357 -20.52 -16.11 11.36
CA SER A 357 -21.67 -15.96 12.24
C SER A 357 -21.20 -16.14 13.68
N THR A 358 -21.27 -15.07 14.47
CA THR A 358 -21.03 -15.12 15.92
C THR A 358 -22.31 -15.07 16.70
#